data_AF-A0A925H5T3-F1
#
_entry.id   AF-A0A925H5T3-F1
#
_cell.length_a   1.000
_cell.length_b   1.000
_cell.length_c   1.000
_cell.angle_alpha   90.00
_cell.angle_beta   90.00
_cell.angle_gamma   90.00
#
_symmetry.space_group_name_H-M   'P 1'
#
loop_
_entity.id
_entity.type
_entity.pdbx_description
1 polymer ?
#
loop_
_entity_poly.entity_id
_entity_poly.type
_entity_poly.pdbx_seq_one_letter_code
_entity_poly.pdbx_strand_id
1 'polypeptide(L)'
;MASRLTVIFYIILCLEAGVFLTVLPWWQPWGMGDWADNYFLVFAAQKIGFTGLQRAVASGWVRGAVTGLGLLNLAMALWEIFHFRETVRKLQGLDRPNVVASQNGAAFPQTTTDDAAHAARADNVSHHGRRDD
;
A
#
# COMPACT_ATOMS: atom_id res chain seq x y z
N MET A 1 -0.46 6.66 4.54
CA MET A 1 0.50 5.80 5.28
C MET A 1 0.26 4.31 5.04
N ALA A 2 -1.00 3.83 5.08
CA ALA A 2 -1.35 2.40 4.96
C ALA A 2 -0.99 1.75 3.61
N SER A 3 -1.02 2.51 2.51
CA SER A 3 -0.77 2.01 1.14
C SER A 3 0.63 1.42 0.91
N ARG A 4 1.65 1.89 1.65
CA ARG A 4 3.00 1.31 1.58
C ARG A 4 3.11 0.03 2.39
N LEU A 5 2.39 -0.03 3.51
CA LEU A 5 2.39 -1.16 4.43
C LEU A 5 1.73 -2.39 3.80
N THR A 6 0.63 -2.19 3.06
CA THR A 6 -0.04 -3.28 2.32
C THR A 6 0.84 -3.87 1.23
N VAL A 7 1.57 -3.03 0.48
CA VAL A 7 2.52 -3.50 -0.54
C VAL A 7 3.67 -4.30 0.08
N ILE A 8 4.26 -3.80 1.18
CA ILE A 8 5.32 -4.52 1.88
C ILE A 8 4.82 -5.86 2.42
N PHE A 9 3.62 -5.88 3.02
CA PHE A 9 3.02 -7.12 3.53
C PHE A 9 2.75 -8.12 2.41
N TYR A 10 2.24 -7.66 1.26
CA TYR A 10 2.04 -8.51 0.09
C TYR A 10 3.35 -9.13 -0.41
N ILE A 11 4.44 -8.35 -0.47
CA ILE A 11 5.77 -8.86 -0.85
C ILE A 11 6.25 -9.93 0.13
N ILE A 12 6.13 -9.68 1.44
CA ILE A 12 6.52 -10.66 2.48
C ILE A 12 5.71 -11.95 2.33
N LEU A 13 4.39 -11.85 2.15
CA LEU A 13 3.53 -13.01 1.94
C LEU A 13 3.92 -13.80 0.68
N CYS A 14 4.22 -13.13 -0.45
CA CYS A 14 4.67 -13.80 -1.66
C CYS A 14 6.03 -14.48 -1.46
N LEU A 15 6.96 -13.86 -0.73
CA LEU A 15 8.26 -14.47 -0.42
C LEU A 15 8.09 -15.69 0.49
N GLU A 16 7.36 -15.54 1.59
CA GLU A 16 7.10 -16.60 2.55
C GLU A 16 6.41 -17.78 1.86
N ALA A 17 5.25 -17.54 1.24
CA ALA A 17 4.52 -18.57 0.52
C ALA A 17 5.35 -19.16 -0.64
N GLY A 18 6.09 -18.34 -1.39
CA GLY A 18 6.95 -18.79 -2.49
C GLY A 18 8.06 -19.72 -2.02
N VAL A 19 8.72 -19.40 -0.91
CA VAL A 19 9.72 -20.27 -0.28
C VAL A 19 9.06 -21.54 0.25
N PHE A 20 7.93 -21.44 0.95
CA PHE A 20 7.22 -22.64 1.41
C PHE A 20 6.84 -23.56 0.26
N LEU A 21 6.25 -23.04 -0.82
CA LEU A 21 5.87 -23.82 -2.00
C LEU A 21 7.07 -24.42 -2.73
N THR A 22 8.20 -23.72 -2.77
CA THR A 22 9.41 -24.27 -3.42
C THR A 22 10.07 -25.35 -2.58
N VAL A 23 10.09 -25.25 -1.25
CA VAL A 23 10.83 -26.20 -0.41
C VAL A 23 9.96 -27.36 0.07
N LEU A 24 8.66 -27.17 0.39
CA LEU A 24 7.76 -28.24 0.88
C LEU A 24 7.79 -29.53 0.06
N PRO A 25 7.72 -29.51 -1.28
CA PRO A 25 7.75 -30.72 -2.08
C PRO A 25 9.07 -31.49 -1.96
N TRP A 26 10.14 -30.86 -1.49
CA TRP A 26 11.48 -31.43 -1.36
C TRP A 26 11.92 -31.57 0.10
N TRP A 27 11.09 -31.09 1.04
CA TRP A 27 11.39 -31.08 2.45
C TRP A 27 11.20 -32.49 3.04
N GLN A 28 12.28 -33.27 3.04
CA GLN A 28 12.34 -34.62 3.61
C GLN A 28 13.38 -34.65 4.73
N PRO A 29 13.03 -34.20 5.95
CA PRO A 29 13.98 -34.15 7.04
C PRO A 29 14.15 -35.57 7.58
N TRP A 30 15.38 -36.09 7.53
CA TRP A 30 15.79 -37.28 8.30
C TRP A 30 14.89 -38.52 8.12
N GLY A 31 14.39 -38.76 6.91
CA GLY A 31 13.56 -39.94 6.62
C GLY A 31 12.10 -39.86 7.11
N MET A 32 11.64 -38.69 7.56
CA MET A 32 10.22 -38.45 7.87
C MET A 32 9.41 -38.22 6.59
N GLY A 33 8.99 -39.32 5.95
CA GLY A 33 7.88 -39.34 4.99
C GLY A 33 8.09 -38.57 3.67
N ASP A 34 7.29 -38.93 2.68
CA ASP A 34 7.15 -38.12 1.46
C ASP A 34 6.15 -36.99 1.71
N TRP A 35 6.27 -35.85 1.03
CA TRP A 35 5.31 -34.73 1.19
C TRP A 35 3.85 -35.11 0.88
N ALA A 36 3.66 -36.20 0.12
CA ALA A 36 2.36 -36.74 -0.22
C ALA A 36 1.82 -37.71 0.85
N ASP A 37 2.61 -38.05 1.87
CA ASP A 37 2.26 -39.01 2.90
C ASP A 37 1.65 -38.32 4.13
N ASN A 38 0.48 -37.70 3.90
CA ASN A 38 -0.26 -36.96 4.91
C ASN A 38 -1.67 -37.54 5.09
N TYR A 39 -2.12 -37.63 6.34
CA TYR A 39 -3.47 -38.11 6.71
C TYR A 39 -4.59 -37.35 5.97
N PHE A 40 -4.36 -36.07 5.67
CA PHE A 40 -5.29 -35.23 4.92
C PHE A 40 -5.50 -35.69 3.48
N LEU A 41 -4.43 -36.14 2.81
CA LEU A 41 -4.48 -36.67 1.45
C LEU A 41 -5.21 -38.02 1.41
N VAL A 42 -5.00 -38.86 2.43
CA VAL A 42 -5.73 -40.13 2.58
C VAL A 42 -7.22 -39.86 2.78
N PHE A 43 -7.58 -38.94 3.68
CA PHE A 43 -8.98 -38.56 3.91
C PHE A 43 -9.63 -37.95 2.66
N ALA A 44 -8.92 -37.06 1.96
CA ALA A 44 -9.39 -36.47 0.72
C ALA A 44 -9.56 -37.52 -0.40
N ALA A 45 -8.60 -38.44 -0.54
CA ALA A 45 -8.67 -39.54 -1.49
C ALA A 45 -9.86 -40.47 -1.21
N GLN A 46 -10.14 -40.76 0.07
CA GLN A 46 -11.32 -41.54 0.47
C GLN A 46 -12.63 -40.80 0.17
N LYS A 47 -12.69 -39.49 0.46
CA LYS A 47 -13.90 -38.68 0.21
C LYS A 47 -14.21 -38.53 -1.28
N ILE A 48 -13.17 -38.42 -2.11
CA ILE A 48 -13.27 -38.25 -3.57
C ILE A 48 -13.32 -39.61 -4.30
N GLY A 49 -13.07 -40.72 -3.59
CA GLY A 49 -13.02 -42.08 -4.16
C GLY A 49 -11.81 -42.31 -5.07
N PHE A 50 -10.81 -41.44 -5.05
CA PHE A 50 -9.67 -41.48 -5.96
C PHE A 50 -8.39 -41.88 -5.23
N THR A 51 -8.17 -43.19 -5.10
CA THR A 51 -7.00 -43.79 -4.43
C THR A 51 -5.67 -43.44 -5.11
N GLY A 52 -5.70 -43.03 -6.38
CA GLY A 52 -4.54 -42.56 -7.12
C GLY A 52 -4.07 -41.15 -6.79
N LEU A 53 -4.84 -40.37 -6.02
CA LEU A 53 -4.54 -38.97 -5.72
C LEU A 53 -3.19 -38.82 -5.00
N GLN A 54 -2.91 -39.70 -4.05
CA GLN A 54 -1.66 -39.69 -3.31
C GLN A 54 -0.45 -39.94 -4.23
N ARG A 55 -0.56 -40.87 -5.19
CA ARG A 55 0.48 -41.12 -6.19
C ARG A 55 0.63 -39.96 -7.18
N ALA A 56 -0.48 -39.34 -7.57
CA ALA A 56 -0.44 -38.18 -8.44
C ALA A 56 0.27 -37.00 -7.75
N VAL A 57 -0.03 -36.75 -6.48
CA VAL A 57 0.61 -35.71 -5.66
C VAL A 57 2.07 -36.06 -5.39
N ALA A 58 2.39 -37.33 -5.13
CA ALA A 58 3.77 -37.80 -4.99
C ALA A 58 4.59 -37.70 -6.29
N SER A 59 3.93 -37.55 -7.45
CA SER A 59 4.62 -37.52 -8.74
C SER A 59 5.51 -36.29 -8.90
N GLY A 60 6.62 -36.46 -9.63
CA GLY A 60 7.53 -35.36 -9.96
C GLY A 60 6.87 -34.22 -10.73
N TRP A 61 5.79 -34.49 -11.46
CA TRP A 61 5.00 -33.47 -12.16
C TRP A 61 4.31 -32.50 -11.20
N VAL A 62 3.65 -33.02 -10.17
CA VAL A 62 2.98 -32.15 -9.18
C VAL A 62 4.02 -31.42 -8.34
N ARG A 63 5.10 -32.09 -7.92
CA ARG A 63 6.22 -31.44 -7.22
C ARG A 63 6.80 -30.29 -8.05
N GLY A 64 7.02 -30.52 -9.34
CA GLY A 64 7.47 -29.51 -10.29
C GLY A 64 6.48 -28.36 -10.47
N ALA A 65 5.18 -28.64 -10.60
CA ALA A 65 4.15 -27.63 -10.70
C ALA A 65 4.06 -26.74 -9.44
N VAL A 66 4.09 -27.35 -8.25
CA VAL A 66 4.07 -26.63 -6.97
C VAL A 66 5.33 -25.79 -6.79
N THR A 67 6.50 -26.33 -7.15
CA THR A 67 7.77 -25.60 -7.11
C THR A 67 7.78 -24.45 -8.11
N GLY A 68 7.28 -24.66 -9.33
CA GLY A 68 7.15 -23.63 -10.36
C GLY A 68 6.22 -22.49 -9.92
N LEU A 69 5.11 -22.82 -9.26
CA LEU A 69 4.22 -21.82 -8.66
C LEU A 69 4.90 -21.04 -7.52
N GLY A 70 5.72 -21.70 -6.71
CA GLY A 70 6.53 -21.04 -5.69
C GLY A 70 7.58 -20.08 -6.28
N LEU A 71 8.28 -20.51 -7.34
CA LEU A 71 9.23 -19.67 -8.07
C LEU A 71 8.55 -18.46 -8.73
N LEU A 72 7.35 -18.63 -9.29
CA LEU A 72 6.57 -17.54 -9.85
C LEU A 72 6.22 -16.49 -8.78
N ASN A 73 5.79 -16.92 -7.59
CA ASN A 73 5.56 -16.01 -6.45
C ASN A 73 6.83 -15.26 -6.05
N LEU A 74 7.96 -15.97 -6.01
CA LEU A 74 9.26 -15.36 -5.70
C LEU A 74 9.66 -14.32 -6.77
N ALA A 75 9.46 -14.64 -8.05
CA ALA A 75 9.73 -13.73 -9.15
C ALA A 75 8.85 -12.46 -9.10
N MET A 76 7.56 -12.60 -8.78
CA MET A 76 6.66 -11.46 -8.57
C MET A 76 7.11 -10.58 -7.40
N ALA A 77 7.48 -11.18 -6.28
CA ALA A 77 7.99 -10.43 -5.13
C ALA A 77 9.30 -9.69 -5.46
N LEU A 78 10.25 -10.36 -6.14
CA LEU A 78 11.50 -9.73 -6.58
C LEU A 78 11.23 -8.58 -7.56
N TRP A 79 10.33 -8.78 -8.53
CA TRP A 79 9.93 -7.75 -9.48
C TRP A 79 9.41 -6.49 -8.78
N GLU A 80 8.54 -6.68 -7.79
CA GLU A 80 7.97 -5.60 -7.01
C GLU A 80 9.03 -4.88 -6.15
N ILE A 81 10.01 -5.60 -5.60
CA ILE A 81 11.14 -5.01 -4.88
C ILE A 81 11.99 -4.11 -5.79
N PHE A 82 12.26 -4.54 -7.02
CA PHE A 82 13.01 -3.73 -8.00
C PHE A 82 12.23 -2.49 -8.46
N HIS A 83 10.91 -2.60 -8.64
CA HIS A 83 10.05 -1.48 -9.07
C HIS A 83 9.41 -0.68 -7.93
N PHE A 84 9.78 -0.98 -6.68
CA PHE A 84 9.17 -0.43 -5.47
C PHE A 84 9.09 1.11 -5.45
N ARG A 85 10.11 1.78 -5.99
CA ARG A 85 10.15 3.26 -6.06
C ARG A 85 9.06 3.84 -6.95
N GLU A 86 8.67 3.14 -8.02
CA GLU A 86 7.66 3.59 -8.97
C GLU A 86 6.25 3.24 -8.49
N THR A 87 6.04 2.05 -7.93
CA THR A 87 4.76 1.64 -7.30
C THR A 87 4.37 2.59 -6.17
N VAL A 88 5.32 2.90 -5.27
CA VAL A 88 5.07 3.83 -4.16
C VAL A 88 4.76 5.23 -4.68
N ARG A 89 5.42 5.69 -5.75
CA ARG A 89 5.17 7.02 -6.33
C ARG A 89 3.80 7.13 -6.99
N LYS A 90 3.31 6.06 -7.65
CA LYS A 90 1.95 5.98 -8.21
C LYS A 90 0.87 5.98 -7.13
N LEU A 91 1.07 5.23 -6.05
CA LEU A 91 0.16 5.21 -4.90
C LEU A 91 0.12 6.56 -4.17
N GLN A 92 1.26 7.25 -4.03
CA GLN A 92 1.28 8.61 -3.46
C GLN A 92 0.70 9.68 -4.38
N GLY A 93 0.71 9.45 -5.70
CA GLY A 93 0.04 10.31 -6.66
C GLY A 93 -1.49 10.19 -6.61
N LEU A 94 -2.01 8.97 -6.37
CA LEU A 94 -3.44 8.70 -6.16
C LEU A 94 -3.93 9.21 -4.79
N ASP A 95 -3.09 9.13 -3.76
CA ASP A 95 -3.40 9.56 -2.37
C ASP A 95 -3.17 11.07 -2.15
N ARG A 96 -2.85 11.84 -3.20
CA ARG A 96 -2.95 13.30 -3.21
C ARG A 96 -4.37 13.64 -3.68
N PRO A 97 -5.32 13.96 -2.78
CA PRO A 97 -6.55 14.58 -3.21
C PRO A 97 -6.17 15.88 -3.90
N ASN A 98 -6.99 16.30 -4.84
CA ASN A 98 -6.88 17.51 -5.62
C ASN A 98 -7.07 18.78 -4.73
N VAL A 99 -6.26 18.96 -3.67
CA VAL A 99 -6.32 20.10 -2.73
C VAL A 99 -5.87 21.40 -3.41
N VAL A 100 -5.37 21.33 -4.65
CA VAL A 100 -5.07 22.52 -5.46
C VAL A 100 -6.32 23.02 -6.21
N ALA A 101 -7.45 22.31 -6.21
CA ALA A 101 -8.68 22.71 -6.90
C ALA A 101 -9.66 23.53 -6.02
N SER A 102 -9.22 24.08 -4.88
CA SER A 102 -10.02 25.04 -4.10
C SER A 102 -9.15 26.14 -3.49
N GLN A 103 -8.49 26.94 -4.35
CA GLN A 103 -7.92 28.24 -3.96
C GLN A 103 -8.62 29.42 -4.64
N ASN A 104 -9.76 29.21 -5.30
CA ASN A 104 -10.52 30.29 -5.95
C ASN A 104 -11.97 30.27 -5.46
N GLY A 105 -12.25 30.89 -4.31
CA GLY A 105 -13.64 31.16 -3.93
C GLY A 105 -13.94 31.30 -2.45
N ALA A 106 -13.28 32.21 -1.74
CA ALA A 106 -13.84 32.88 -0.56
C ALA A 106 -12.91 34.02 -0.12
N ALA A 107 -12.96 35.15 -0.85
CA ALA A 107 -12.54 36.41 -0.28
C ALA A 107 -13.55 36.78 0.83
N PHE A 108 -13.20 36.50 2.09
CA PHE A 108 -13.86 37.11 3.24
C PHE A 108 -13.10 38.38 3.63
N PRO A 109 -13.78 39.50 3.88
CA PRO A 109 -13.13 40.77 4.22
C PRO A 109 -12.65 40.69 5.68
N GLN A 110 -11.33 40.75 5.89
CA GLN A 110 -10.78 41.00 7.21
C GLN A 110 -10.78 42.51 7.47
N THR A 111 -11.77 42.96 8.22
CA THR A 111 -11.77 44.23 8.95
C THR A 111 -10.69 44.17 10.03
N THR A 112 -9.53 44.78 9.77
CA THR A 112 -8.57 45.14 10.83
C THR A 112 -8.90 46.56 11.28
N THR A 113 -9.71 46.64 12.33
CA THR A 113 -9.85 47.80 13.20
C THR A 113 -8.53 48.05 13.92
N ASP A 114 -7.64 48.86 13.35
CA ASP A 114 -6.46 49.39 14.05
C ASP A 114 -6.16 50.88 13.77
N ASP A 115 -7.03 51.61 13.05
CA ASP A 115 -6.82 53.03 12.70
C ASP A 115 -7.67 54.05 13.50
N ALA A 116 -8.37 53.62 14.56
CA ALA A 116 -9.36 54.46 15.27
C ALA A 116 -8.86 55.11 16.59
N ALA A 117 -7.56 55.07 16.88
CA ALA A 117 -7.03 55.59 18.16
C ALA A 117 -6.16 56.85 18.05
N HIS A 118 -5.93 57.40 16.86
CA HIS A 118 -5.08 58.59 16.66
C HIS A 118 -5.77 59.86 16.17
N ALA A 119 -7.09 59.88 15.98
CA ALA A 119 -7.80 61.03 15.38
C ALA A 119 -8.67 61.85 16.36
N ALA A 120 -8.58 61.63 17.68
CA ALA A 120 -9.45 62.29 18.65
C ALA A 120 -8.68 62.89 19.84
N ARG A 121 -7.73 63.79 19.57
CA ARG A 121 -7.19 64.68 20.61
C ARG A 121 -6.69 66.01 20.02
N ALA A 122 -7.36 67.10 20.42
CA ALA A 122 -7.11 68.53 20.13
C ALA A 122 -7.58 68.98 18.73
N ASP A 123 -8.69 69.71 18.53
CA ASP A 123 -9.33 70.77 19.33
C ASP A 123 -8.33 71.85 19.76
N ASN A 124 -7.97 72.76 18.84
CA ASN A 124 -7.41 74.08 19.17
C ASN A 124 -7.35 75.07 17.96
N VAL A 125 -8.34 75.97 17.88
CA VAL A 125 -8.22 77.44 17.69
C VAL A 125 -7.91 78.08 16.29
N SER A 126 -8.90 78.93 15.92
CA SER A 126 -8.90 80.24 15.22
C SER A 126 -8.59 80.42 13.72
N HIS A 127 -9.66 80.79 12.99
CA HIS A 127 -9.98 82.14 12.46
C HIS A 127 -8.96 82.94 11.60
N HIS A 128 -9.50 83.49 10.50
CA HIS A 128 -8.98 84.48 9.53
C HIS A 128 -8.05 83.97 8.42
N GLY A 129 -8.27 84.23 7.13
CA GLY A 129 -9.33 84.95 6.43
C GLY A 129 -8.91 85.28 4.99
N ARG A 130 -9.87 85.73 4.16
CA ARG A 130 -9.71 86.65 3.01
C ARG A 130 -8.96 86.06 1.79
N ARG A 131 -9.26 86.26 0.51
CA ARG A 131 -10.31 86.87 -0.33
C ARG A 131 -9.74 86.80 -1.76
N ASP A 132 -10.61 86.64 -2.74
CA ASP A 132 -10.55 87.01 -4.16
C ASP A 132 -9.18 87.13 -4.86
N ASP A 133 -8.99 86.38 -5.94
CA ASP A 133 -8.42 86.85 -7.22
C ASP A 133 -9.12 86.11 -8.38
#